data_AF-A0A7J6X1D4-F1
#
_entry.id   AF-A0A7J6X1D4-F1
#
_cell.length_a   1.000
_cell.length_b   1.000
_cell.length_c   1.000
_cell.angle_alpha   90.00
_cell.angle_beta   90.00
_cell.angle_gamma   90.00
#
_symmetry.space_group_name_H-M   'P 1'
#
loop_
_entity.id
_entity.type
_entity.pdbx_description
1 polymer ?
#
loop_
_entity_poly.entity_id
_entity_poly.type
_entity_poly.pdbx_seq_one_letter_code
_entity_poly.pdbx_strand_id
1 'polypeptide(L)'
;KLGSSGQRNATRCGLWWTEMLKARDQYKEAAGVYFRISNEEPSLHAAVMLEQASNCYLLSKPPMLRKYGFHLVLSGNRYYISDQRKHAIRAYRSALSVYKGNAWRYINDHVHYHIGKWYAVLGIHDIAIKHMMQVLACGHQSIVTQELFFRDFLQIVQKLGKTYEVFRLQLPVINVPSLKVIFEDHRTYASSSAVDVKEGLWKSLEEDLVPSIPIMRTNWLESQPKKKYKDLNICVAGGM
;
A
#
# COMPACT_ATOMS: atom_id res chain seq x y z
N LYS A 1 23.35 -25.60 10.09
CA LYS A 1 23.78 -24.45 9.26
C LYS A 1 24.87 -24.96 8.32
N LEU A 2 24.65 -24.90 7.00
CA LEU A 2 25.70 -25.26 6.02
C LEU A 2 26.87 -24.29 6.18
N GLY A 3 28.12 -24.78 6.08
CA GLY A 3 29.29 -23.92 6.03
C GLY A 3 29.31 -23.05 4.76
N SER A 4 30.21 -22.05 4.70
CA SER A 4 30.30 -21.12 3.56
C SER A 4 30.50 -21.80 2.20
N SER A 5 31.21 -22.94 2.18
CA SER A 5 31.37 -23.79 1.00
C SER A 5 30.07 -24.52 0.62
N GLY A 6 29.33 -25.04 1.61
CA GLY A 6 28.06 -25.73 1.41
C GLY A 6 26.98 -24.81 0.82
N GLN A 7 26.90 -23.56 1.30
CA GLN A 7 25.96 -22.58 0.77
C GLN A 7 26.27 -22.20 -0.68
N ARG A 8 27.54 -21.97 -1.03
CA ARG A 8 27.95 -21.72 -2.43
C ARG A 8 27.60 -22.88 -3.37
N ASN A 9 27.81 -24.12 -2.91
CA ASN A 9 27.45 -25.30 -3.70
C ASN A 9 25.93 -25.44 -3.86
N ALA A 10 25.15 -25.16 -2.82
CA ALA A 10 23.70 -25.15 -2.89
C ALA A 10 23.19 -24.14 -3.93
N THR A 11 23.72 -22.91 -3.92
CA THR A 11 23.38 -21.88 -4.91
C THR A 11 23.74 -22.31 -6.34
N ARG A 12 24.93 -22.90 -6.55
CA ARG A 12 25.34 -23.43 -7.86
C ARG A 12 24.40 -24.55 -8.35
N CYS A 13 24.06 -25.50 -7.49
CA CYS A 13 23.11 -26.56 -7.80
C CYS A 13 21.72 -25.97 -8.13
N GLY A 14 21.27 -24.98 -7.37
CA GLY A 14 20.01 -24.28 -7.62
C GLY A 14 19.98 -23.57 -8.97
N LEU A 15 21.08 -22.93 -9.38
CA LEU A 15 21.21 -22.30 -10.71
C LEU A 15 21.24 -23.34 -11.83
N TRP A 16 21.91 -24.48 -11.64
CA TRP A 16 21.84 -25.55 -12.64
C TRP A 16 20.42 -26.10 -12.78
N TRP A 17 19.74 -26.28 -11.65
CA TRP A 17 18.35 -26.74 -11.61
C TRP A 17 17.39 -25.75 -12.29
N THR A 18 17.56 -24.44 -12.12
CA THR A 18 16.72 -23.44 -12.81
C THR A 18 16.88 -23.51 -14.32
N GLU A 19 18.10 -23.71 -14.83
CA GLU A 19 18.35 -23.85 -16.27
C GLU A 19 17.73 -25.13 -16.83
N MET A 20 17.80 -26.26 -16.11
CA MET A 20 17.12 -27.50 -16.51
C MET A 20 15.60 -27.33 -16.56
N LEU A 21 15.01 -26.60 -15.61
CA LEU A 21 13.58 -26.29 -15.61
C LEU A 21 13.19 -25.38 -16.78
N LYS A 22 13.96 -24.32 -17.04
CA LYS A 22 13.75 -23.40 -18.18
C LYS A 22 13.83 -24.14 -19.53
N ALA A 23 14.77 -25.07 -19.67
CA ALA A 23 14.90 -25.90 -20.88
C ALA A 23 13.69 -26.82 -21.13
N ARG A 24 12.86 -27.05 -20.11
CA ARG A 24 11.59 -27.81 -20.18
C ARG A 24 10.35 -26.92 -20.18
N ASP A 25 10.50 -25.62 -20.45
CA ASP A 25 9.43 -24.61 -20.37
C ASP A 25 8.78 -24.47 -18.97
N GLN A 26 9.42 -24.99 -17.91
CA GLN A 26 8.92 -24.94 -16.53
C GLN A 26 9.36 -23.64 -15.82
N TYR A 27 9.01 -22.50 -16.41
CA TYR A 27 9.45 -21.18 -15.94
C TYR A 27 8.89 -20.83 -14.56
N LYS A 28 7.65 -21.22 -14.24
CA LYS A 28 7.03 -20.94 -12.93
C LYS A 28 7.79 -21.63 -11.80
N GLU A 29 8.24 -22.86 -12.04
CA GLU A 29 9.03 -23.66 -11.12
C GLU A 29 10.44 -23.06 -10.98
N ALA A 30 11.06 -22.66 -12.09
CA ALA A 30 12.37 -21.99 -12.09
C ALA A 30 12.33 -20.69 -11.28
N ALA A 31 11.27 -19.89 -11.42
CA ALA A 31 11.07 -18.67 -10.64
C ALA A 31 11.03 -18.95 -9.12
N GLY A 32 10.39 -20.04 -8.72
CA GLY A 32 10.34 -20.46 -7.32
C GLY A 32 11.71 -20.82 -6.76
N VAL A 33 12.59 -21.42 -7.55
CA VAL A 33 13.97 -21.75 -7.16
C VAL A 33 14.80 -20.47 -7.01
N TYR A 34 14.77 -19.57 -8.00
CA TYR A 34 15.43 -18.27 -7.92
C TYR A 34 14.99 -17.47 -6.68
N PHE A 35 13.69 -17.44 -6.39
CA PHE A 35 13.18 -16.77 -5.20
C PHE A 35 13.73 -17.37 -3.89
N ARG A 36 13.85 -18.70 -3.79
CA ARG A 36 14.46 -19.34 -2.62
C ARG A 36 15.94 -18.95 -2.45
N ILE A 37 16.73 -19.05 -3.52
CA ILE A 37 18.14 -18.63 -3.50
C ILE A 37 18.27 -17.17 -3.03
N SER A 38 17.36 -16.30 -3.47
CA SER A 38 17.38 -14.88 -3.08
C SER A 38 17.20 -14.61 -1.59
N ASN A 39 16.59 -15.55 -0.84
CA ASN A 39 16.41 -15.41 0.61
C ASN A 39 17.66 -15.83 1.40
N GLU A 40 18.56 -16.58 0.77
CA GLU A 40 19.77 -17.13 1.40
C GLU A 40 21.01 -16.30 1.04
N GLU A 41 20.99 -15.61 -0.10
CA GLU A 41 22.14 -14.88 -0.63
C GLU A 41 22.24 -13.42 -0.13
N PRO A 42 23.46 -12.82 -0.12
CA PRO A 42 23.66 -11.40 0.18
C PRO A 42 22.88 -10.47 -0.78
N SER A 43 22.66 -9.23 -0.36
CA SER A 43 21.72 -8.29 -1.00
C SER A 43 21.91 -8.15 -2.53
N LEU A 44 23.14 -8.06 -3.04
CA LEU A 44 23.37 -7.92 -4.49
C LEU A 44 23.01 -9.18 -5.28
N HIS A 45 23.41 -10.35 -4.78
CA HIS A 45 23.08 -11.63 -5.40
C HIS A 45 21.57 -11.88 -5.33
N ALA A 46 20.96 -11.59 -4.17
CA ALA A 46 19.51 -11.65 -4.01
C ALA A 46 18.76 -10.77 -5.02
N ALA A 47 19.27 -9.56 -5.30
CA ALA A 47 18.69 -8.67 -6.30
C ALA A 47 18.65 -9.31 -7.70
N VAL A 48 19.76 -9.92 -8.12
CA VAL A 48 19.88 -10.61 -9.41
C VAL A 48 18.92 -11.81 -9.44
N MET A 49 18.88 -12.62 -8.40
CA MET A 49 18.00 -13.79 -8.33
C MET A 49 16.52 -13.40 -8.40
N LEU A 50 16.12 -12.33 -7.71
CA LEU A 50 14.76 -11.79 -7.79
C LEU A 50 14.40 -11.29 -9.19
N GLU A 51 15.37 -10.67 -9.88
CA GLU A 51 15.17 -10.25 -11.27
C GLU A 51 15.02 -11.46 -12.21
N GLN A 52 15.84 -12.49 -12.06
CA GLN A 52 15.71 -13.73 -12.83
C GLN A 52 14.37 -14.43 -12.55
N ALA A 53 13.93 -14.45 -11.29
CA ALA A 53 12.60 -14.95 -10.93
C ALA A 53 11.49 -14.14 -11.63
N SER A 54 11.62 -12.82 -11.68
CA SER A 54 10.66 -11.95 -12.37
C SER A 54 10.56 -12.32 -13.85
N ASN A 55 11.69 -12.46 -14.55
CA ASN A 55 11.70 -12.81 -15.97
C ASN A 55 11.08 -14.19 -16.23
N CYS A 56 11.30 -15.16 -15.33
CA CYS A 56 10.63 -16.45 -15.42
C CYS A 56 9.10 -16.33 -15.30
N TYR A 57 8.58 -15.47 -14.40
CA TYR A 57 7.13 -15.21 -14.32
C TYR A 57 6.57 -14.55 -15.58
N LEU A 58 7.35 -13.70 -16.25
CA LEU A 58 6.98 -13.10 -17.53
C LEU A 58 6.91 -14.13 -18.66
N LEU A 59 7.86 -15.08 -18.69
CA LEU A 59 7.96 -16.14 -19.71
C LEU A 59 7.06 -17.36 -19.44
N SER A 60 6.42 -17.41 -18.27
CA SER A 60 5.49 -18.48 -17.93
C SER A 60 4.27 -18.48 -18.87
N LYS A 61 3.64 -19.64 -19.05
CA LYS A 61 2.44 -19.81 -19.88
C LYS A 61 1.26 -20.23 -18.96
N PRO A 62 0.27 -19.35 -18.71
CA PRO A 62 0.17 -17.96 -19.14
C PRO A 62 1.13 -17.00 -18.37
N PRO A 63 1.47 -15.82 -18.92
CA PRO A 63 2.32 -14.85 -18.26
C PRO A 63 1.75 -14.36 -16.92
N MET A 64 2.58 -14.32 -15.89
CA MET A 64 2.18 -13.93 -14.54
C MET A 64 2.61 -12.49 -14.21
N LEU A 65 2.03 -11.50 -14.89
CA LEU A 65 2.45 -10.09 -14.84
C LEU A 65 2.51 -9.50 -13.42
N ARG A 66 1.54 -9.85 -12.55
CA ARG A 66 1.54 -9.40 -11.15
C ARG A 66 2.79 -9.87 -10.40
N LYS A 67 3.16 -11.15 -10.57
CA LYS A 67 4.36 -11.71 -9.94
C LYS A 67 5.62 -11.13 -10.55
N TYR A 68 5.66 -10.93 -11.86
CA TYR A 68 6.75 -10.23 -12.55
C TYR A 68 7.00 -8.84 -11.95
N GLY A 69 5.99 -7.97 -11.92
CA GLY A 69 6.11 -6.62 -11.35
C GLY A 69 6.53 -6.65 -9.88
N PHE A 70 5.92 -7.52 -9.07
CA PHE A 70 6.24 -7.62 -7.65
C PHE A 70 7.71 -8.01 -7.39
N HIS A 71 8.23 -9.00 -8.14
CA HIS A 71 9.63 -9.42 -7.97
C HIS A 71 10.62 -8.37 -8.49
N LEU A 72 10.26 -7.56 -9.49
CA LEU A 72 11.07 -6.41 -9.90
C LEU A 72 11.16 -5.32 -8.82
N VAL A 73 10.07 -5.06 -8.09
CA VAL A 73 10.10 -4.12 -6.95
C VAL A 73 10.97 -4.66 -5.81
N LEU A 74 10.93 -5.97 -5.54
CA LEU A 74 11.83 -6.58 -4.55
C LEU A 74 13.30 -6.50 -5.01
N SER A 75 13.56 -6.84 -6.27
CA SER A 75 14.90 -6.77 -6.87
C SER A 75 15.47 -5.36 -6.82
N GLY A 76 14.69 -4.34 -7.22
CA GLY A 76 15.17 -2.96 -7.20
C GLY A 76 15.48 -2.45 -5.79
N ASN A 77 14.72 -2.86 -4.77
CA ASN A 77 15.04 -2.53 -3.38
C ASN A 77 16.38 -3.14 -2.95
N ARG A 78 16.62 -4.42 -3.31
CA ARG A 78 17.89 -5.11 -3.03
C ARG A 78 19.07 -4.49 -3.78
N TYR A 79 18.87 -4.05 -5.03
CA TYR A 79 19.89 -3.28 -5.76
C TYR A 79 20.20 -1.95 -5.06
N TYR A 80 19.19 -1.22 -4.60
CA TYR A 80 19.38 0.03 -3.88
C TYR A 80 20.18 -0.15 -2.58
N ILE A 81 19.82 -1.15 -1.77
CA ILE A 81 20.56 -1.50 -0.53
C ILE A 81 22.02 -1.88 -0.82
N SER A 82 22.29 -2.39 -2.03
CA SER A 82 23.64 -2.77 -2.49
C SER A 82 24.38 -1.63 -3.22
N ASP A 83 23.93 -0.38 -3.06
CA ASP A 83 24.45 0.82 -3.72
C ASP A 83 24.41 0.81 -5.27
N GLN A 84 23.62 -0.10 -5.85
CA GLN A 84 23.44 -0.22 -7.30
C GLN A 84 22.24 0.62 -7.79
N ARG A 85 22.26 1.94 -7.56
CA ARG A 85 21.12 2.84 -7.85
C ARG A 85 20.63 2.77 -9.30
N LYS A 86 21.53 2.68 -10.28
CA LYS A 86 21.15 2.58 -11.71
C LYS A 86 20.34 1.31 -11.99
N HIS A 87 20.74 0.18 -11.41
CA HIS A 87 20.02 -1.09 -11.51
C HIS A 87 18.68 -1.04 -10.78
N ALA A 88 18.65 -0.42 -9.59
CA ALA A 88 17.42 -0.22 -8.83
C ALA A 88 16.37 0.57 -9.64
N ILE A 89 16.78 1.69 -10.24
CA ILE A 89 15.93 2.51 -11.10
C ILE A 89 15.42 1.71 -12.30
N ARG A 90 16.29 0.94 -12.98
CA ARG A 90 15.90 0.11 -14.13
C ARG A 90 14.84 -0.93 -13.76
N ALA A 91 15.04 -1.64 -12.64
CA ALA A 91 14.09 -2.64 -12.15
C ALA A 91 12.73 -2.01 -11.82
N TYR A 92 12.73 -0.88 -11.09
CA TYR A 92 11.50 -0.17 -10.72
C TYR A 92 10.77 0.40 -11.94
N ARG A 93 11.50 0.96 -12.92
CA ARG A 93 10.91 1.43 -14.19
C ARG A 93 10.26 0.31 -14.98
N SER A 94 10.87 -0.87 -14.98
CA SER A 94 10.29 -2.05 -15.62
C SER A 94 8.99 -2.47 -14.92
N ALA A 95 8.95 -2.40 -13.59
CA ALA A 95 7.75 -2.70 -12.80
C ALA A 95 6.59 -1.71 -13.05
N LEU A 96 6.87 -0.42 -13.32
CA LEU A 96 5.83 0.57 -13.61
C LEU A 96 4.95 0.21 -14.81
N SER A 97 5.50 -0.49 -15.81
CA SER A 97 4.72 -0.95 -16.96
C SER A 97 3.58 -1.90 -16.58
N VAL A 98 3.72 -2.62 -15.46
CA VAL A 98 2.73 -3.56 -14.92
C VAL A 98 1.66 -2.83 -14.10
N TYR A 99 2.01 -1.73 -13.44
CA TYR A 99 1.12 -1.05 -12.50
C TYR A 99 0.37 0.13 -13.11
N LYS A 100 0.83 0.64 -14.25
CA LYS A 100 0.17 1.70 -15.00
C LYS A 100 -1.27 1.28 -15.36
N GLY A 101 -2.24 2.13 -15.03
CA GLY A 101 -3.66 1.90 -15.35
C GLY A 101 -4.39 0.92 -14.43
N ASN A 102 -3.71 0.36 -13.43
CA ASN A 102 -4.30 -0.60 -12.50
C ASN A 102 -4.65 0.05 -11.15
N ALA A 103 -5.52 -0.59 -10.37
CA ALA A 103 -5.98 -0.07 -9.08
C ALA A 103 -4.94 -0.17 -7.93
N TRP A 104 -3.71 -0.63 -8.20
CA TRP A 104 -2.70 -0.87 -7.17
C TRP A 104 -1.95 0.42 -6.80
N ARG A 105 -2.68 1.36 -6.21
CA ARG A 105 -2.17 2.72 -5.92
C ARG A 105 -0.98 2.71 -4.96
N TYR A 106 -1.02 1.92 -3.88
CA TYR A 106 0.07 1.86 -2.90
C TYR A 106 1.42 1.44 -3.49
N ILE A 107 1.46 0.39 -4.31
CA ILE A 107 2.73 -0.06 -4.92
C ILE A 107 3.17 0.92 -6.01
N ASN A 108 2.22 1.53 -6.72
CA ASN A 108 2.53 2.54 -7.72
C ASN A 108 3.18 3.77 -7.07
N ASP A 109 2.62 4.25 -5.96
CA ASP A 109 3.18 5.34 -5.16
C ASP A 109 4.58 5.00 -4.67
N HIS A 110 4.76 3.80 -4.08
CA HIS A 110 6.06 3.31 -3.61
C HIS A 110 7.12 3.39 -4.72
N VAL A 111 6.78 2.86 -5.90
CA VAL A 111 7.72 2.81 -7.04
C VAL A 111 8.03 4.22 -7.56
N HIS A 112 7.02 5.08 -7.73
CA HIS A 112 7.22 6.46 -8.19
C HIS A 112 8.05 7.29 -7.20
N TYR A 113 7.72 7.22 -5.91
CA TYR A 113 8.43 7.93 -4.86
C TYR A 113 9.92 7.57 -4.82
N HIS A 114 10.25 6.28 -4.84
CA HIS A 114 11.64 5.83 -4.80
C HIS A 114 12.42 6.18 -6.07
N ILE A 115 11.84 5.95 -7.26
CA ILE A 115 12.49 6.36 -8.53
C ILE A 115 12.75 7.87 -8.53
N GLY A 116 11.77 8.68 -8.10
CA GLY A 116 11.89 10.14 -8.01
C GLY A 116 13.06 10.56 -7.15
N LYS A 117 13.16 10.01 -5.93
CA LYS A 117 14.28 10.28 -5.02
C LYS A 117 15.62 9.84 -5.60
N TRP A 118 15.70 8.65 -6.20
CA TRP A 118 16.96 8.15 -6.76
C TRP A 118 17.43 8.96 -7.96
N TYR A 119 16.51 9.41 -8.84
CA TYR A 119 16.88 10.33 -9.91
C TYR A 119 17.36 11.69 -9.40
N ALA A 120 16.73 12.22 -8.34
CA ALA A 120 17.18 13.47 -7.73
C ALA A 120 18.60 13.35 -7.16
N VAL A 121 18.94 12.22 -6.53
CA VAL A 121 20.29 11.94 -6.05
C VAL A 121 21.30 11.84 -7.20
N LEU A 122 20.89 11.32 -8.36
CA LEU A 122 21.74 11.26 -9.55
C LEU A 122 21.82 12.59 -10.34
N GLY A 123 21.20 13.67 -9.84
CA GLY A 123 21.19 14.98 -10.52
C GLY A 123 20.23 15.07 -11.72
N ILE A 124 19.42 14.04 -11.99
CA ILE A 124 18.49 13.99 -13.13
C ILE A 124 17.11 14.50 -12.69
N HIS A 125 17.07 15.77 -12.31
CA HIS A 125 15.95 16.33 -11.59
C HIS A 125 14.67 16.50 -12.42
N ASP A 126 14.78 16.77 -13.73
CA ASP A 126 13.62 16.89 -14.62
C ASP A 126 12.79 15.59 -14.65
N ILE A 127 13.46 14.44 -14.54
CA ILE A 127 12.80 13.13 -14.45
C ILE A 127 12.33 12.87 -13.03
N ALA A 128 13.13 13.23 -12.02
CA ALA A 128 12.77 13.07 -10.62
C ALA A 128 11.42 13.74 -10.29
N ILE A 129 11.26 15.01 -10.69
CA ILE A 129 10.06 15.81 -10.43
C ILE A 129 8.83 15.16 -11.07
N LYS A 130 8.94 14.67 -12.31
CA LYS A 130 7.85 13.96 -12.99
C LYS A 130 7.36 12.76 -12.20
N HIS A 131 8.27 11.99 -11.58
CA HIS A 131 7.89 10.87 -10.74
C HIS A 131 7.31 11.32 -9.39
N MET A 132 7.90 12.33 -8.74
CA MET A 132 7.40 12.86 -7.47
C MET A 132 6.01 13.48 -7.60
N MET A 133 5.69 14.11 -8.72
CA MET A 133 4.34 14.63 -8.99
C MET A 133 3.28 13.52 -9.04
N GLN A 134 3.62 12.30 -9.46
CA GLN A 134 2.66 11.19 -9.49
C GLN A 134 2.19 10.79 -8.10
N VAL A 135 3.03 11.00 -7.07
CA VAL A 135 2.71 10.61 -5.69
C VAL A 135 2.06 11.73 -4.89
N LEU A 136 1.83 12.92 -5.46
CA LEU A 136 1.13 14.01 -4.75
C LEU A 136 -0.38 13.75 -4.64
N ALA A 137 -0.96 13.01 -5.58
CA ALA A 137 -2.36 12.60 -5.55
C ALA A 137 -2.58 11.37 -4.65
N CYS A 138 -2.04 11.38 -3.44
CA CYS A 138 -1.95 10.23 -2.54
C CYS A 138 -2.94 10.28 -1.37
N GLY A 139 -4.16 10.81 -1.57
CA GLY A 139 -5.18 10.93 -0.52
C GLY A 139 -5.60 9.60 0.13
N HIS A 140 -5.25 8.47 -0.46
CA HIS A 140 -5.46 7.12 0.08
C HIS A 140 -4.34 6.65 1.05
N GLN A 141 -3.24 7.40 1.14
CA GLN A 141 -2.13 7.15 2.07
C GLN A 141 -2.41 7.80 3.42
N SER A 142 -1.69 7.37 4.46
CA SER A 142 -1.74 8.04 5.77
C SER A 142 -1.22 9.47 5.70
N ILE A 143 -1.71 10.35 6.58
CA ILE A 143 -1.28 11.76 6.62
C ILE A 143 0.24 11.91 6.71
N VAL A 144 0.89 11.07 7.52
CA VAL A 144 2.36 11.01 7.67
C VAL A 144 3.06 10.73 6.34
N THR A 145 2.49 9.84 5.52
CA THR A 145 3.06 9.49 4.20
C THR A 145 2.82 10.61 3.19
N GLN A 146 1.64 11.25 3.22
CA GLN A 146 1.35 12.40 2.37
C GLN A 146 2.30 13.56 2.65
N GLU A 147 2.52 13.89 3.93
CA GLU A 147 3.49 14.90 4.36
C GLU A 147 4.92 14.56 3.94
N LEU A 148 5.32 13.28 4.08
CA LEU A 148 6.62 12.78 3.62
C LEU A 148 6.81 13.03 2.12
N PHE A 149 5.84 12.63 1.29
CA PHE A 149 5.91 12.80 -0.16
C PHE A 149 5.96 14.27 -0.56
N PHE A 150 5.12 15.10 0.05
CA PHE A 150 5.05 16.52 -0.25
C PHE A 150 6.34 17.25 0.16
N ARG A 151 6.85 17.01 1.37
CA ARG A 151 8.09 17.62 1.84
C ARG A 151 9.28 17.26 0.94
N ASP A 152 9.44 15.99 0.62
CA ASP A 152 10.55 15.53 -0.22
C ASP A 152 10.44 16.07 -1.65
N PHE A 153 9.23 16.23 -2.19
CA PHE A 153 8.99 16.93 -3.46
C PHE A 153 9.46 18.38 -3.39
N LEU A 154 9.05 19.14 -2.38
CA LEU A 154 9.46 20.55 -2.22
C LEU A 154 10.99 20.69 -2.09
N GLN A 155 11.66 19.79 -1.36
CA GLN A 155 13.12 19.80 -1.25
C GLN A 155 13.81 19.57 -2.60
N ILE A 156 13.28 18.68 -3.44
CA ILE A 156 13.82 18.43 -4.79
C ILE A 156 13.64 19.68 -5.67
N VAL A 157 12.48 20.34 -5.60
CA VAL A 157 12.19 21.56 -6.37
C VAL A 157 13.10 22.71 -5.92
N GLN A 158 13.24 22.94 -4.61
CA GLN A 158 14.11 23.98 -4.05
C GLN A 158 15.56 23.85 -4.53
N LYS A 159 16.10 22.63 -4.54
CA LYS A 159 17.47 22.37 -5.00
C LYS A 159 17.70 22.72 -6.48
N LEU A 160 16.65 22.79 -7.28
CA LEU A 160 16.80 23.09 -8.70
C LEU A 160 16.87 24.58 -9.02
N GLY A 161 16.38 25.44 -8.12
CA GLY A 161 16.29 26.88 -8.39
C GLY A 161 15.43 27.23 -9.62
N LYS A 162 14.64 26.28 -10.14
CA LYS A 162 13.76 26.48 -11.30
C LYS A 162 12.32 26.55 -10.85
N THR A 163 11.57 27.47 -11.46
CA THR A 163 10.11 27.50 -11.35
C THR A 163 9.54 26.34 -12.18
N TYR A 164 8.79 25.45 -11.52
CA TYR A 164 8.00 24.45 -12.22
C TYR A 164 6.54 24.84 -12.10
N GLU A 165 5.90 25.03 -13.24
CA GLU A 165 4.44 25.05 -13.27
C GLU A 165 3.96 23.65 -12.85
N VAL A 166 3.36 23.59 -11.66
CA VAL A 166 2.76 22.37 -11.13
C VAL A 166 1.42 22.19 -11.86
N PHE A 167 1.48 21.90 -13.15
CA PHE A 167 0.32 21.79 -14.04
C PHE A 167 -0.68 20.68 -13.65
N ARG A 168 -0.35 19.86 -12.66
CA ARG A 168 -1.11 18.68 -12.25
C ARG A 168 -0.99 18.38 -10.76
N LEU A 169 -1.09 19.38 -9.88
CA LEU A 169 -1.67 19.05 -8.58
C LEU A 169 -3.09 18.60 -8.89
N GLN A 170 -3.30 17.27 -8.90
CA GLN A 170 -4.63 16.71 -9.08
C GLN A 170 -5.46 17.30 -7.95
N LEU A 171 -6.38 18.20 -8.30
CA LEU A 171 -7.36 18.67 -7.33
C LEU A 171 -8.05 17.42 -6.75
N PRO A 172 -8.42 17.43 -5.46
CA PRO A 172 -9.15 16.33 -4.87
C PRO A 172 -10.31 15.93 -5.78
N VAL A 173 -10.28 14.70 -6.28
CA VAL A 173 -11.37 14.20 -7.13
C VAL A 173 -12.53 13.91 -6.20
N ILE A 174 -13.46 14.85 -6.12
CA ILE A 174 -14.73 14.65 -5.43
C ILE A 174 -15.52 13.67 -6.29
N ASN A 175 -15.70 12.44 -5.79
CA ASN A 175 -16.56 11.45 -6.44
C ASN A 175 -18.01 11.85 -6.20
N VAL A 176 -18.55 12.71 -7.07
CA VAL A 176 -19.91 13.26 -7.00
C VAL A 176 -20.97 12.15 -6.83
N PRO A 177 -20.88 10.99 -7.53
CA PRO A 177 -21.77 9.85 -7.28
C PRO A 177 -21.77 9.30 -5.85
N SER A 178 -20.69 9.47 -5.09
CA SER A 178 -20.59 9.02 -3.68
C SER A 178 -20.89 10.10 -2.66
N LEU A 179 -21.12 11.34 -3.10
CA LEU A 179 -21.46 12.44 -2.20
C LEU A 179 -22.86 12.19 -1.64
N LYS A 180 -22.99 12.08 -0.32
CA LYS A 180 -24.27 12.00 0.37
C LYS A 180 -24.46 13.24 1.24
N VAL A 181 -25.58 13.93 1.06
CA VAL A 181 -26.00 15.00 1.97
C VAL A 181 -26.81 14.35 3.08
N ILE A 182 -26.29 14.42 4.30
CA ILE A 182 -26.94 13.93 5.51
C ILE A 182 -27.51 15.16 6.21
N PHE A 183 -28.82 15.24 6.32
CA PHE A 183 -29.50 16.27 7.10
C PHE A 183 -29.47 15.90 8.60
N GLU A 184 -29.68 16.86 9.50
CA GLU A 184 -29.68 16.60 10.96
C GLU A 184 -30.73 15.55 11.37
N ASP A 185 -31.82 15.41 10.60
CA ASP A 185 -32.89 14.44 10.78
C ASP A 185 -32.64 13.11 10.05
N HIS A 186 -31.48 12.93 9.42
CA HIS A 186 -31.15 11.70 8.71
C HIS A 186 -30.90 10.55 9.68
N ARG A 187 -31.78 9.55 9.62
CA ARG A 187 -31.68 8.34 10.44
C ARG A 187 -30.88 7.27 9.71
N THR A 188 -29.77 6.85 10.32
CA THR A 188 -29.00 5.69 9.86
C THR A 188 -29.58 4.43 10.48
N TYR A 189 -30.16 3.57 9.66
CA TYR A 189 -30.66 2.27 10.08
C TYR A 189 -29.61 1.20 9.84
N ALA A 190 -29.41 0.29 10.80
CA ALA A 190 -28.43 -0.80 10.69
C ALA A 190 -28.80 -1.85 9.61
N SER A 191 -30.07 -1.90 9.20
CA SER A 191 -30.57 -2.80 8.15
C SER A 191 -31.88 -2.26 7.55
N SER A 192 -32.29 -2.77 6.38
CA SER A 192 -33.59 -2.44 5.77
C SER A 192 -34.76 -2.75 6.69
N SER A 193 -34.69 -3.86 7.43
CA SER A 193 -35.73 -4.27 8.39
C SER A 193 -35.88 -3.32 9.57
N ALA A 194 -34.85 -2.51 9.88
CA ALA A 194 -34.90 -1.54 10.96
C ALA A 194 -35.64 -0.25 10.57
N VAL A 195 -35.84 -0.01 9.27
CA VAL A 195 -36.62 1.14 8.75
C VAL A 195 -38.10 1.00 9.09
N ASP A 196 -38.62 -0.23 9.04
CA ASP A 196 -40.04 -0.52 9.27
C ASP A 196 -40.41 -0.65 10.76
N VAL A 197 -39.43 -0.51 11.66
CA VAL A 197 -39.66 -0.58 13.11
C VAL A 197 -40.41 0.66 13.57
N LYS A 198 -41.54 0.46 14.25
CA LYS A 198 -42.39 1.53 14.76
C LYS A 198 -41.60 2.47 15.68
N GLU A 199 -41.76 3.76 15.45
CA GLU A 199 -41.12 4.84 16.21
C GLU A 199 -41.27 4.73 17.73
N GLY A 200 -42.43 4.26 18.20
CA GLY A 200 -42.69 4.07 19.63
C GLY A 200 -41.72 3.10 20.30
N LEU A 201 -41.20 2.12 19.55
CA LEU A 201 -40.20 1.18 20.05
C LEU A 201 -38.85 1.88 20.25
N TRP A 202 -38.41 2.69 19.28
CA TRP A 202 -37.18 3.49 19.37
C TRP A 202 -37.24 4.50 20.50
N LYS A 203 -38.36 5.21 20.66
CA LYS A 203 -38.58 6.14 21.77
C LYS A 203 -38.42 5.47 23.14
N SER A 204 -38.96 4.26 23.33
CA SER A 204 -38.80 3.54 24.59
C SER A 204 -37.35 3.14 24.88
N LEU A 205 -36.56 2.86 23.84
CA LEU A 205 -35.13 2.52 23.97
C LEU A 205 -34.26 3.77 24.18
N GLU A 206 -34.61 4.88 23.53
CA GLU A 206 -33.93 6.17 23.70
C GLU A 206 -34.20 6.78 25.08
N GLU A 207 -35.43 6.69 25.59
CA GLU A 207 -35.80 7.15 26.94
C GLU A 207 -34.96 6.46 28.04
N ASP A 208 -34.57 5.20 27.84
CA ASP A 208 -33.70 4.44 28.75
C ASP A 208 -32.22 4.84 28.65
N LEU A 209 -31.80 5.44 27.53
CA LEU A 209 -30.43 5.92 27.27
C LEU A 209 -30.24 7.40 27.60
N VAL A 210 -31.31 8.20 27.62
CA VAL A 210 -31.27 9.58 28.09
C VAL A 210 -31.18 9.56 29.62
N PRO A 211 -30.06 9.96 30.24
CA PRO A 211 -29.98 10.02 31.69
C PRO A 211 -31.05 10.99 32.19
N SER A 212 -31.94 10.50 33.05
CA SER A 212 -32.94 11.33 33.73
C SER A 212 -32.22 12.45 34.47
N ILE A 213 -32.20 13.65 33.90
CA ILE A 213 -31.48 14.81 34.44
C ILE A 213 -32.03 15.05 35.85
N PRO A 214 -31.26 14.78 36.93
CA PRO A 214 -31.63 15.30 38.22
C PRO A 214 -31.32 16.79 38.17
N ILE A 215 -32.20 17.63 38.73
CA ILE A 215 -31.98 19.09 38.85
C ILE A 215 -30.74 19.42 39.74
N MET A 216 -29.96 18.43 40.16
CA MET A 216 -28.75 18.61 40.96
C MET A 216 -27.50 18.28 40.15
N ARG A 217 -26.62 19.27 39.99
CA ARG A 217 -25.32 19.17 39.31
C ARG A 217 -24.44 18.11 40.00
N THR A 218 -24.39 16.90 39.46
CA THR A 218 -23.34 15.92 39.77
C THR A 218 -22.64 15.52 38.48
N ASN A 219 -21.32 15.68 38.47
CA ASN A 219 -20.46 15.42 37.31
C ASN A 219 -20.19 13.91 37.21
N TRP A 220 -19.87 13.41 36.01
CA TRP A 220 -19.77 11.98 35.65
C TRP A 220 -18.67 11.18 36.40
N LEU A 221 -17.98 11.80 37.37
CA LEU A 221 -16.96 11.20 38.22
C LEU A 221 -17.51 10.53 39.50
N GLU A 222 -18.77 10.80 39.87
CA GLU A 222 -19.38 10.20 41.07
C GLU A 222 -20.18 8.94 40.71
N SER A 223 -20.03 7.89 41.54
CA SER A 223 -20.66 6.59 41.30
C SER A 223 -22.18 6.66 41.40
N GLN A 224 -22.85 6.48 40.26
CA GLN A 224 -24.31 6.40 40.19
C GLN A 224 -24.83 5.13 40.89
N PRO A 225 -25.97 5.18 41.59
CA PRO A 225 -26.59 3.99 42.17
C PRO A 225 -27.00 3.01 41.06
N LYS A 226 -26.66 1.73 41.23
CA LYS A 226 -26.97 0.68 40.25
C LYS A 226 -28.48 0.51 40.10
N LYS A 227 -29.06 1.04 39.03
CA LYS A 227 -30.40 0.63 38.57
C LYS A 227 -30.32 -0.81 38.05
N LYS A 228 -31.31 -1.64 38.37
CA LYS A 228 -31.50 -2.95 37.72
C LYS A 228 -31.95 -2.69 36.28
N TYR A 229 -31.01 -2.65 35.36
CA TYR A 229 -31.31 -2.64 33.93
C TYR A 229 -31.79 -4.04 33.53
N LYS A 230 -32.82 -4.10 32.67
CA LYS A 230 -33.09 -5.33 31.93
C LYS A 230 -31.95 -5.51 30.95
N ASP A 231 -31.21 -6.61 31.05
CA ASP A 231 -30.17 -6.95 30.08
C ASP A 231 -30.83 -7.17 28.72
N LEU A 232 -30.68 -6.19 27.83
CA LEU A 232 -31.01 -6.31 26.42
C LEU A 232 -29.68 -6.39 25.67
N ASN A 233 -29.44 -7.52 25.01
CA ASN A 233 -28.26 -7.73 24.16
C ASN A 233 -28.39 -6.86 22.92
N ILE A 234 -27.95 -5.60 22.99
CA ILE A 234 -27.97 -4.66 21.87
C ILE A 234 -26.52 -4.42 21.43
N CYS A 235 -26.20 -4.81 20.20
CA CYS A 235 -24.94 -4.44 19.55
C CYS A 235 -25.18 -3.23 18.65
N VAL A 236 -24.53 -2.11 18.96
CA VAL A 236 -24.41 -0.98 18.02
C VAL A 236 -23.26 -1.28 17.07
N ALA A 237 -23.56 -1.82 15.90
CA ALA A 237 -22.60 -1.94 14.82
C ALA A 237 -22.71 -0.69 13.93
N GLY A 238 -21.80 0.27 14.13
CA GLY A 238 -21.56 1.34 13.17
C GLY A 238 -20.76 0.78 11.99
N GLY A 239 -21.41 0.58 10.84
CA GLY A 239 -20.74 0.22 9.59
C GLY A 239 -20.18 1.45 8.89
N MET A 240 -18.88 1.43 8.57
CA MET A 240 -18.25 2.33 7.59
C MET A 240 -18.60 1.92 6.16
#